data_AF-A0A507R6M8-F1
#
_entry.id   AF-A0A507R6M8-F1
#
_cell.length_a   1.000
_cell.length_b   1.000
_cell.length_c   1.000
_cell.angle_alpha   90.00
_cell.angle_beta   90.00
_cell.angle_gamma   90.00
#
_symmetry.space_group_name_H-M   'P 1'
#
loop_
_entity.id
_entity.type
_entity.pdbx_description
1 polymer ?
#
loop_
_entity_poly.entity_id
_entity_poly.type
_entity_poly.pdbx_seq_one_letter_code
_entity_poly.pdbx_strand_id
1 'polypeptide(L)'
;MYPHTGFLHLHKELEPKWVDKVNEARLNGRFCSWVSTFHPCKLPCRIEGGFLNGSYNLCQKFIFDDGTSLVLRLPRVSSVSPGYADEKIMMEAEAVHLIRDRTSIPVPVVKAWGYSKDNPLGLGPFLLMDFIRGISLTNVFTDDQSGLLKEDLRDDDIELVYRQMARFMLELFQINFDKIGSIPTPQTGFPAPVRPLTWKAHGILHEGGVDVFGDRDQGFASVTEYFHYLLCQDYQQLKDQPNSAVDWHSACEAYASLEVLKSLLPDLVEPNHDHGPFKLICDDFGLGNLIVRSRDDLTVVGVVDLEWVYAGPAQLFASGPWWLLGDRPINEAWDYHNGEPPRVANRYMEYLEMFTTVLKEEEANIPGNERKELSTPIEWSKTTGAMWLHTILSAGFFDCLSFPCGQLQRHYGLRWWLDTLKGFEDREEVKEFAQGKELDLTRYDKEVDQIEELKSLVECGKLTSEDFAAQTRSILARKPDDANA
;
A
#
# COMPACT_ATOMS: atom_id res chain seq x y z
N MET A 1 -8.79 8.51 -11.87
CA MET A 1 -9.82 7.80 -11.04
C MET A 1 -10.85 8.80 -10.51
N TYR A 2 -12.15 8.50 -10.55
CA TYR A 2 -13.19 9.46 -10.12
C TYR A 2 -13.06 9.77 -8.60
N PRO A 3 -12.93 11.05 -8.19
CA PRO A 3 -12.65 11.42 -6.80
C PRO A 3 -13.85 11.32 -5.84
N HIS A 4 -15.03 10.93 -6.34
CA HIS A 4 -16.28 10.90 -5.58
C HIS A 4 -16.72 9.45 -5.35
N THR A 5 -16.18 8.81 -4.31
CA THR A 5 -16.76 7.54 -3.84
C THR A 5 -17.68 7.81 -2.65
N GLY A 6 -18.91 7.26 -2.68
CA GLY A 6 -19.80 7.31 -1.52
C GLY A 6 -19.16 6.69 -0.25
N PHE A 7 -18.21 5.76 -0.44
CA PHE A 7 -17.36 5.24 0.63
C PHE A 7 -16.46 6.31 1.26
N LEU A 8 -15.87 7.22 0.47
CA LEU A 8 -15.09 8.33 1.01
C LEU A 8 -15.91 9.22 1.94
N HIS A 9 -17.16 9.51 1.58
CA HIS A 9 -18.09 10.25 2.46
C HIS A 9 -18.37 9.48 3.74
N LEU A 10 -18.66 8.17 3.64
CA LEU A 10 -18.88 7.29 4.79
C LEU A 10 -17.69 7.34 5.76
N HIS A 11 -16.48 7.15 5.25
CA HIS A 11 -15.27 7.04 6.06
C HIS A 11 -14.89 8.37 6.72
N LYS A 12 -15.04 9.49 6.00
CA LYS A 12 -14.79 10.85 6.54
C LYS A 12 -15.72 11.20 7.71
N GLU A 13 -16.95 10.71 7.71
CA GLU A 13 -17.91 10.97 8.79
C GLU A 13 -17.68 10.08 10.02
N LEU A 14 -17.03 8.91 9.87
CA LEU A 14 -16.75 7.99 10.96
C LEU A 14 -15.51 8.38 11.78
N GLU A 15 -14.52 8.99 11.14
CA GLU A 15 -13.24 9.35 11.78
C GLU A 15 -13.40 10.27 12.99
N PRO A 16 -14.15 11.39 12.94
CA PRO A 16 -14.18 12.36 14.03
C PRO A 16 -14.70 11.74 15.33
N LYS A 17 -15.74 10.90 15.25
CA LYS A 17 -16.29 10.18 16.41
C LYS A 17 -15.28 9.22 17.03
N TRP A 18 -14.48 8.54 16.22
CA TRP A 18 -13.44 7.65 16.73
C TRP A 18 -12.29 8.45 17.35
N VAL A 19 -11.85 9.53 16.69
CA VAL A 19 -10.83 10.45 17.22
C VAL A 19 -11.30 11.09 18.53
N ASP A 20 -12.58 11.41 18.69
CA ASP A 20 -13.14 11.90 19.95
C ASP A 20 -13.01 10.88 21.07
N LYS A 21 -13.27 9.58 20.81
CA LYS A 21 -13.05 8.51 21.80
C LYS A 21 -11.57 8.35 22.16
N VAL A 22 -10.69 8.43 21.16
CA VAL A 22 -9.23 8.43 21.36
C VAL A 22 -8.82 9.60 22.25
N ASN A 23 -9.30 10.81 21.95
CA ASN A 23 -9.02 12.02 22.73
C ASN A 23 -9.61 11.96 24.13
N GLU A 24 -10.80 11.41 24.31
CA GLU A 24 -11.41 11.21 25.62
C GLU A 24 -10.51 10.30 26.47
N ALA A 25 -10.09 9.16 25.93
CA ALA A 25 -9.15 8.24 26.59
C ALA A 25 -7.77 8.86 26.87
N ARG A 26 -7.32 9.76 25.99
CA ARG A 26 -6.09 10.54 26.14
C ARG A 26 -6.20 11.54 27.30
N LEU A 27 -7.27 12.34 27.34
CA LEU A 27 -7.46 13.44 28.29
C LEU A 27 -7.84 12.96 29.70
N ASN A 28 -8.60 11.86 29.82
CA ASN A 28 -9.00 11.32 31.11
C ASN A 28 -7.97 10.35 31.73
N GLY A 29 -6.77 10.24 31.15
CA GLY A 29 -5.66 9.46 31.70
C GLY A 29 -5.79 7.94 31.53
N ARG A 30 -6.84 7.44 30.86
CA ARG A 30 -7.01 6.00 30.58
C ARG A 30 -5.90 5.46 29.69
N PHE A 31 -5.40 6.26 28.74
CA PHE A 31 -4.21 5.92 27.93
C PHE A 31 -3.01 5.60 28.80
N CYS A 32 -2.58 6.52 29.66
CA CYS A 32 -1.44 6.29 30.53
C CYS A 32 -1.68 5.12 31.47
N SER A 33 -2.87 5.01 32.06
CA SER A 33 -3.22 3.91 32.98
C SER A 33 -3.11 2.55 32.29
N TRP A 34 -3.61 2.44 31.05
CA TRP A 34 -3.55 1.22 30.27
C TRP A 34 -2.12 0.92 29.79
N VAL A 35 -1.44 1.87 29.17
CA VAL A 35 -0.07 1.69 28.66
C VAL A 35 0.92 1.34 29.77
N SER A 36 0.73 1.90 30.97
CA SER A 36 1.54 1.55 32.15
C SER A 36 1.48 0.07 32.52
N THR A 37 0.39 -0.64 32.18
CA THR A 37 0.26 -2.08 32.48
C THR A 37 1.23 -2.96 31.69
N PHE A 38 1.72 -2.47 30.54
CA PHE A 38 2.69 -3.19 29.70
C PHE A 38 4.15 -2.94 30.11
N HIS A 39 4.39 -1.98 31.00
CA HIS A 39 5.73 -1.77 31.55
C HIS A 39 6.08 -2.90 32.54
N PRO A 40 7.28 -3.50 32.49
CA PRO A 40 7.66 -4.61 33.38
C PRO A 40 7.46 -4.29 34.88
N CYS A 41 7.80 -3.07 35.28
CA CYS A 41 7.64 -2.57 36.65
C CYS A 41 6.32 -1.81 36.88
N LYS A 42 5.41 -1.78 35.90
CA LYS A 42 4.17 -0.99 35.92
C LYS A 42 4.38 0.48 36.30
N LEU A 43 5.46 1.07 35.81
CA LEU A 43 5.78 2.47 36.07
C LEU A 43 4.74 3.37 35.42
N PRO A 44 4.42 4.51 36.03
CA PRO A 44 3.58 5.50 35.39
C PRO A 44 4.29 6.07 34.15
N CYS A 45 3.48 6.46 33.17
CA CYS A 45 3.92 7.19 32.00
C CYS A 45 3.11 8.46 31.78
N ARG A 46 3.69 9.38 31.00
CA ARG A 46 3.01 10.57 30.48
C ARG A 46 3.00 10.53 28.96
N ILE A 47 1.98 11.15 28.39
CA ILE A 47 1.91 11.43 26.96
C ILE A 47 2.90 12.54 26.62
N GLU A 48 3.65 12.37 25.53
CA GLU A 48 4.50 13.42 24.97
C GLU A 48 4.01 13.82 23.58
N GLY A 49 3.84 15.12 23.34
CA GLY A 49 3.47 15.68 22.04
C GLY A 49 2.02 15.41 21.61
N GLY A 50 1.70 15.84 20.39
CA GLY A 50 0.43 15.55 19.72
C GLY A 50 0.36 14.10 19.21
N PHE A 51 -0.61 13.82 18.35
CA PHE A 51 -0.59 12.57 17.59
C PHE A 51 0.48 12.63 16.50
N LEU A 52 1.11 11.48 16.25
CA LEU A 52 1.94 11.23 15.10
C LEU A 52 1.04 10.53 14.08
N ASN A 53 0.42 11.29 13.19
CA ASN A 53 -0.58 10.77 12.24
C ASN A 53 0.10 10.30 10.96
N GLY A 54 -0.25 9.09 10.52
CA GLY A 54 0.00 8.60 9.17
C GLY A 54 -1.31 8.41 8.39
N SER A 55 -1.20 7.86 7.19
CA SER A 55 -2.36 7.58 6.32
C SER A 55 -3.29 6.54 6.94
N TYR A 56 -2.73 5.47 7.51
CA TYR A 56 -3.50 4.33 8.05
C TYR A 56 -3.57 4.27 9.57
N ASN A 57 -2.73 5.01 10.30
CA ASN A 57 -2.61 4.85 11.75
C ASN A 57 -2.51 6.20 12.45
N LEU A 58 -3.10 6.25 13.63
CA LEU A 58 -2.85 7.29 14.63
C LEU A 58 -1.88 6.73 15.65
N CYS A 59 -0.76 7.43 15.86
CA CYS A 59 0.24 7.05 16.84
C CYS A 59 0.31 8.03 18.01
N GLN A 60 0.48 7.50 19.22
CA GLN A 60 0.65 8.25 20.45
C GLN A 60 1.95 7.86 21.15
N LYS A 61 2.84 8.83 21.36
CA LYS A 61 4.06 8.65 22.14
C LYS A 61 3.81 8.76 23.65
N PHE A 62 4.48 7.88 24.41
CA PHE A 62 4.51 7.83 25.86
C PHE A 62 5.95 7.84 26.38
N ILE A 63 6.17 8.51 27.51
CA ILE A 63 7.44 8.52 28.25
C ILE A 63 7.20 8.06 29.69
N PHE A 64 7.95 7.07 30.10
CA PHE A 64 7.98 6.54 31.46
C PHE A 64 8.98 7.29 32.33
N ASP A 65 8.81 7.19 33.65
CA ASP A 65 9.68 7.87 34.63
C ASP A 65 11.15 7.42 34.60
N ASP A 66 11.42 6.20 34.12
CA ASP A 66 12.77 5.68 33.91
C ASP A 66 13.40 6.13 32.57
N GLY A 67 12.68 6.93 31.78
CA GLY A 67 13.11 7.42 30.47
C GLY A 67 12.76 6.51 29.30
N THR A 68 12.18 5.32 29.54
CA THR A 68 11.65 4.45 28.48
C THR A 68 10.61 5.21 27.66
N SER A 69 10.68 5.07 26.34
CA SER A 69 9.77 5.76 25.40
C SER A 69 9.09 4.74 24.51
N LEU A 70 7.76 4.69 24.55
CA LEU A 70 6.94 3.79 23.73
C LEU A 70 6.03 4.59 22.81
N VAL A 71 5.59 3.95 21.73
CA VAL A 71 4.56 4.46 20.84
C VAL A 71 3.41 3.45 20.74
N LEU A 72 2.20 3.92 21.02
CA LEU A 72 0.96 3.19 20.77
C LEU A 72 0.49 3.54 19.37
N ARG A 73 0.12 2.54 18.59
CA ARG A 73 -0.37 2.66 17.23
C ARG A 73 -1.76 2.05 17.13
N LEU A 74 -2.69 2.80 16.54
CA LEU A 74 -4.09 2.42 16.35
C LEU A 74 -4.47 2.62 14.88
N PRO A 75 -5.02 1.61 14.19
CA PRO A 75 -5.56 1.79 12.84
C PRO A 75 -6.68 2.83 12.81
N ARG A 76 -6.64 3.72 11.83
CA ARG A 76 -7.67 4.75 11.62
C ARG A 76 -8.91 4.11 11.01
N VAL A 77 -10.07 4.39 11.59
CA VAL A 77 -11.33 3.79 11.15
C VAL A 77 -11.78 4.30 9.78
N SER A 78 -11.29 5.46 9.34
CA SER A 78 -11.54 6.00 8.00
C SER A 78 -10.61 5.50 6.91
N SER A 79 -9.54 4.80 7.29
CA SER A 79 -8.50 4.39 6.34
C SER A 79 -8.32 2.88 6.30
N VAL A 80 -8.88 2.15 7.27
CA VAL A 80 -8.78 0.71 7.37
C VAL A 80 -10.16 0.11 7.56
N SER A 81 -10.57 -0.71 6.58
CA SER A 81 -11.78 -1.55 6.68
C SER A 81 -11.84 -2.30 8.01
N PRO A 82 -12.90 -2.12 8.83
CA PRO A 82 -12.96 -2.67 10.19
C PRO A 82 -12.80 -4.19 10.28
N GLY A 83 -13.24 -4.94 9.26
CA GLY A 83 -13.09 -6.39 9.21
C GLY A 83 -11.65 -6.89 9.03
N TYR A 84 -10.72 -5.99 8.67
CA TYR A 84 -9.33 -6.32 8.33
C TYR A 84 -8.31 -5.62 9.25
N ALA A 85 -8.77 -4.78 10.17
CA ALA A 85 -7.88 -4.04 11.07
C ALA A 85 -7.08 -4.97 12.00
N ASP A 86 -7.69 -6.06 12.47
CA ASP A 86 -7.01 -7.08 13.29
C ASP A 86 -5.91 -7.78 12.47
N GLU A 87 -6.26 -8.30 11.28
CA GLU A 87 -5.32 -8.96 10.36
C GLU A 87 -4.11 -8.05 10.05
N LYS A 88 -4.38 -6.79 9.71
CA LYS A 88 -3.35 -5.79 9.41
C LYS A 88 -2.36 -5.59 10.57
N ILE A 89 -2.85 -5.40 11.79
CA ILE A 89 -1.98 -5.19 12.96
C ILE A 89 -1.21 -6.46 13.34
N MET A 90 -1.82 -7.63 13.23
CA MET A 90 -1.13 -8.89 13.52
C MET A 90 -0.01 -9.15 12.49
N MET A 91 -0.25 -8.92 11.19
CA MET A 91 0.79 -9.05 10.17
C MET A 91 1.94 -8.07 10.36
N GLU A 92 1.67 -6.81 10.73
CA GLU A 92 2.72 -5.84 11.05
C GLU A 92 3.56 -6.29 12.25
N ALA A 93 2.91 -6.77 13.32
CA ALA A 93 3.62 -7.28 14.49
C ALA A 93 4.52 -8.48 14.12
N GLU A 94 4.04 -9.43 13.32
CA GLU A 94 4.85 -10.56 12.85
C GLU A 94 6.03 -10.13 12.00
N ALA A 95 5.80 -9.21 11.06
CA ALA A 95 6.84 -8.71 10.18
C ALA A 95 7.99 -8.06 10.96
N VAL A 96 7.65 -7.22 11.96
CA VAL A 96 8.65 -6.57 12.81
C VAL A 96 9.47 -7.60 13.59
N HIS A 97 8.85 -8.63 14.17
CA HIS A 97 9.59 -9.71 14.85
C HIS A 97 10.48 -10.48 13.87
N LEU A 98 9.94 -10.88 12.72
CA LEU A 98 10.68 -11.65 11.71
C LEU A 98 11.91 -10.89 11.20
N ILE A 99 11.75 -9.61 10.86
CA ILE A 99 12.83 -8.75 10.38
C ILE A 99 13.89 -8.58 11.48
N ARG A 100 13.46 -8.35 12.72
CA ARG A 100 14.37 -8.21 13.86
C ARG A 100 15.18 -9.48 14.13
N ASP A 101 14.56 -10.65 14.01
CA ASP A 101 15.19 -11.93 14.32
C ASP A 101 16.14 -12.41 13.21
N ARG A 102 15.89 -11.97 11.96
CA ARG A 102 16.60 -12.46 10.77
C ARG A 102 17.57 -11.46 10.15
N THR A 103 17.51 -10.19 10.54
CA THR A 103 18.30 -9.12 9.91
C THR A 103 18.92 -8.19 10.97
N SER A 104 19.82 -7.33 10.53
CA SER A 104 20.39 -6.23 11.30
C SER A 104 19.62 -4.91 11.16
N ILE A 105 18.52 -4.91 10.39
CA ILE A 105 17.70 -3.72 10.12
C ILE A 105 17.17 -3.18 11.45
N PRO A 106 17.33 -1.86 11.72
CA PRO A 106 16.92 -1.27 12.99
C PRO A 106 15.40 -1.09 13.04
N VAL A 107 14.66 -2.16 13.31
CA VAL A 107 13.20 -2.11 13.52
C VAL A 107 12.85 -1.96 15.01
N PRO A 108 11.70 -1.36 15.36
CA PRO A 108 11.30 -1.19 16.76
C PRO A 108 11.08 -2.53 17.46
N VAL A 109 11.22 -2.56 18.79
CA VAL A 109 10.83 -3.75 19.58
C VAL A 109 9.34 -3.65 19.86
N VAL A 110 8.59 -4.67 19.45
CA VAL A 110 7.19 -4.82 19.84
C VAL A 110 7.12 -5.19 21.33
N LYS A 111 6.34 -4.44 22.10
CA LYS A 111 6.08 -4.69 23.54
C LYS A 111 4.76 -5.38 23.78
N ALA A 112 3.74 -5.03 23.00
CA ALA A 112 2.42 -5.62 23.09
C ALA A 112 1.63 -5.38 21.80
N TRP A 113 0.64 -6.21 21.56
CA TRP A 113 -0.37 -6.05 20.53
C TRP A 113 -1.69 -6.64 21.05
N GLY A 114 -2.80 -6.35 20.38
CA GLY A 114 -4.06 -6.98 20.72
C GLY A 114 -5.16 -6.74 19.71
N TYR A 115 -6.14 -7.65 19.73
CA TYR A 115 -7.33 -7.60 18.90
C TYR A 115 -8.28 -6.47 19.29
N SER A 116 -9.12 -6.08 18.35
CA SER A 116 -10.18 -5.08 18.57
C SER A 116 -11.06 -5.40 19.78
N LYS A 117 -11.46 -6.67 19.92
CA LYS A 117 -12.32 -7.14 21.02
C LYS A 117 -11.64 -7.12 22.39
N ASP A 118 -10.31 -7.18 22.42
CA ASP A 118 -9.51 -7.29 23.64
C ASP A 118 -8.96 -5.93 24.09
N ASN A 119 -9.17 -4.87 23.29
CA ASN A 119 -8.80 -3.52 23.66
C ASN A 119 -9.78 -2.95 24.71
N PRO A 120 -9.35 -2.72 25.96
CA PRO A 120 -10.23 -2.28 27.04
C PRO A 120 -10.82 -0.88 26.84
N LEU A 121 -10.29 -0.11 25.89
CA LEU A 121 -10.76 1.22 25.53
C LEU A 121 -11.73 1.22 24.35
N GLY A 122 -11.94 0.06 23.70
CA GLY A 122 -12.83 -0.07 22.54
C GLY A 122 -12.39 0.74 21.33
N LEU A 123 -11.08 0.91 21.13
CA LEU A 123 -10.51 1.76 20.07
C LEU A 123 -10.07 0.97 18.82
N GLY A 124 -10.33 -0.34 18.77
CA GLY A 124 -9.84 -1.22 17.71
C GLY A 124 -8.57 -1.98 18.13
N PRO A 125 -7.90 -2.67 17.19
CA PRO A 125 -6.67 -3.37 17.50
C PRO A 125 -5.55 -2.36 17.75
N PHE A 126 -4.46 -2.82 18.35
CA PHE A 126 -3.35 -1.93 18.67
C PHE A 126 -2.00 -2.63 18.56
N LEU A 127 -0.98 -1.83 18.31
CA LEU A 127 0.43 -2.21 18.41
C LEU A 127 1.13 -1.23 19.36
N LEU A 128 1.88 -1.74 20.33
CA LEU A 128 2.69 -0.96 21.25
C LEU A 128 4.15 -1.39 21.09
N MET A 129 5.02 -0.43 20.80
CA MET A 129 6.42 -0.71 20.47
C MET A 129 7.36 0.39 20.97
N ASP A 130 8.67 0.13 20.94
CA ASP A 130 9.69 1.14 21.27
C ASP A 130 9.58 2.35 20.33
N PHE A 131 9.64 3.55 20.91
CA PHE A 131 9.76 4.77 20.12
C PHE A 131 11.21 4.96 19.68
N ILE A 132 11.46 4.95 18.37
CA ILE A 132 12.79 5.19 17.81
C ILE A 132 13.09 6.68 17.81
N ARG A 133 14.20 7.07 18.45
CA ARG A 133 14.65 8.47 18.50
C ARG A 133 15.42 8.83 17.24
N GLY A 134 14.99 9.90 16.57
CA GLY A 134 15.61 10.45 15.38
C GLY A 134 14.67 11.40 14.67
N ILE A 135 14.92 11.64 13.38
CA ILE A 135 14.10 12.48 12.51
C ILE A 135 13.63 11.63 11.33
N SER A 136 12.35 11.71 10.96
CA SER A 136 11.85 11.08 9.73
C SER A 136 12.60 11.64 8.53
N LEU A 137 13.05 10.76 7.63
CA LEU A 137 13.76 11.16 6.43
C LEU A 137 12.90 12.07 5.54
N THR A 138 11.58 11.87 5.50
CA THR A 138 10.63 12.76 4.81
C THR A 138 10.80 14.22 5.23
N ASN A 139 10.95 14.50 6.53
CA ASN A 139 11.15 15.87 7.05
C ASN A 139 12.51 16.49 6.65
N VAL A 140 13.43 15.67 6.15
CA VAL A 140 14.75 16.11 5.68
C VAL A 140 14.74 16.26 4.16
N PHE A 141 14.26 15.24 3.45
CA PHE A 141 14.45 15.06 2.03
C PHE A 141 13.24 15.45 1.17
N THR A 142 12.03 15.45 1.72
CA THR A 142 10.81 15.70 0.95
C THR A 142 10.47 17.18 0.88
N ASP A 143 10.07 17.63 -0.30
CA ASP A 143 9.49 18.95 -0.52
C ASP A 143 8.00 18.93 -0.16
N ASP A 144 7.58 19.81 0.75
CA ASP A 144 6.22 19.80 1.29
C ASP A 144 5.15 20.11 0.23
N GLN A 145 5.51 20.79 -0.88
CA GLN A 145 4.55 21.15 -1.93
C GLN A 145 4.30 20.00 -2.90
N SER A 146 5.37 19.36 -3.35
CA SER A 146 5.30 18.27 -4.34
C SER A 146 5.13 16.90 -3.72
N GLY A 147 5.53 16.69 -2.46
CA GLY A 147 5.61 15.37 -1.84
C GLY A 147 6.78 14.52 -2.36
N LEU A 148 7.56 15.04 -3.32
CA LEU A 148 8.72 14.39 -3.90
C LEU A 148 10.00 14.76 -3.13
N LEU A 149 11.10 14.05 -3.40
CA LEU A 149 12.41 14.50 -2.93
C LEU A 149 12.72 15.93 -3.44
N LYS A 150 13.30 16.77 -2.59
CA LYS A 150 13.74 18.14 -2.97
C LYS A 150 14.73 18.09 -4.12
N GLU A 151 14.65 19.05 -5.04
CA GLU A 151 15.52 19.10 -6.23
C GLU A 151 16.97 19.51 -5.90
N ASP A 152 17.20 20.18 -4.76
CA ASP A 152 18.50 20.70 -4.33
C ASP A 152 19.28 19.76 -3.38
N LEU A 153 18.84 18.51 -3.24
CA LEU A 153 19.58 17.49 -2.49
C LEU A 153 20.93 17.21 -3.16
N ARG A 154 21.97 17.02 -2.34
CA ARG A 154 23.28 16.61 -2.84
C ARG A 154 23.23 15.13 -3.22
N ASP A 155 23.83 14.79 -4.34
CA ASP A 155 23.94 13.40 -4.79
C ASP A 155 24.59 12.51 -3.73
N ASP A 156 25.63 13.00 -3.04
CA ASP A 156 26.29 12.29 -1.93
C ASP A 156 25.33 11.88 -0.81
N ASP A 157 24.35 12.73 -0.48
CA ASP A 157 23.37 12.48 0.58
C ASP A 157 22.35 11.42 0.15
N ILE A 158 21.92 11.47 -1.12
CA ILE A 158 21.02 10.48 -1.72
C ILE A 158 21.72 9.13 -1.81
N GLU A 159 22.94 9.11 -2.31
CA GLU A 159 23.76 7.90 -2.44
C GLU A 159 23.96 7.24 -1.07
N LEU A 160 24.24 8.02 -0.02
CA LEU A 160 24.39 7.51 1.34
C LEU A 160 23.12 6.82 1.87
N VAL A 161 21.93 7.37 1.60
CA VAL A 161 20.66 6.76 1.98
C VAL A 161 20.39 5.52 1.13
N TYR A 162 20.59 5.59 -0.18
CA TYR A 162 20.42 4.46 -1.10
C TYR A 162 21.34 3.30 -0.76
N ARG A 163 22.55 3.57 -0.27
CA ARG A 163 23.49 2.55 0.18
C ARG A 163 22.98 1.79 1.40
N GLN A 164 22.34 2.48 2.33
CA GLN A 164 21.70 1.84 3.49
C GLN A 164 20.46 1.05 3.07
N MET A 165 19.63 1.58 2.16
CA MET A 165 18.50 0.87 1.59
C MET A 165 18.91 -0.40 0.83
N ALA A 166 19.97 -0.33 0.03
CA ALA A 166 20.52 -1.48 -0.68
C ALA A 166 20.93 -2.60 0.28
N ARG A 167 21.60 -2.26 1.40
CA ARG A 167 21.94 -3.23 2.46
C ARG A 167 20.69 -3.86 3.07
N PHE A 168 19.70 -3.06 3.42
CA PHE A 168 18.44 -3.58 3.96
C PHE A 168 17.72 -4.50 2.98
N MET A 169 17.66 -4.12 1.70
CA MET A 169 17.07 -4.97 0.66
C MET A 169 17.82 -6.29 0.51
N LEU A 170 19.16 -6.26 0.52
CA LEU A 170 20.00 -7.47 0.45
C LEU A 170 19.72 -8.41 1.63
N GLU A 171 19.54 -7.89 2.85
CA GLU A 171 19.18 -8.67 4.02
C GLU A 171 17.76 -9.23 3.95
N LEU A 172 16.77 -8.41 3.59
CA LEU A 172 15.37 -8.84 3.43
C LEU A 172 15.23 -9.92 2.36
N PHE A 173 16.01 -9.83 1.27
CA PHE A 173 15.97 -10.81 0.19
C PHE A 173 16.45 -12.20 0.61
N GLN A 174 17.16 -12.33 1.73
CA GLN A 174 17.54 -13.64 2.27
C GLN A 174 16.41 -14.34 3.04
N ILE A 175 15.29 -13.65 3.31
CA ILE A 175 14.12 -14.22 3.94
C ILE A 175 13.28 -14.94 2.88
N ASN A 176 13.28 -16.27 2.93
CA ASN A 176 12.63 -17.14 1.96
C ASN A 176 11.33 -17.75 2.50
N PHE A 177 10.37 -17.92 1.60
CA PHE A 177 9.10 -18.61 1.82
C PHE A 177 8.83 -19.62 0.71
N ASP A 178 8.08 -20.67 1.04
CA ASP A 178 7.76 -21.78 0.13
C ASP A 178 6.53 -21.51 -0.76
N LYS A 179 5.69 -20.54 -0.39
CA LYS A 179 4.50 -20.13 -1.14
C LYS A 179 4.25 -18.63 -1.03
N ILE A 180 3.54 -18.08 -2.02
CA ILE A 180 3.03 -16.70 -1.97
C ILE A 180 1.75 -16.69 -1.12
N GLY A 181 1.65 -15.72 -0.23
CA GLY A 181 0.54 -15.60 0.70
C GLY A 181 0.87 -14.81 1.97
N SER A 182 0.00 -14.87 2.96
CA SER A 182 0.28 -14.34 4.29
C SER A 182 1.50 -15.02 4.91
N ILE A 183 2.32 -14.24 5.63
CA ILE A 183 3.47 -14.79 6.35
C ILE A 183 3.00 -15.66 7.53
N PRO A 184 3.79 -16.66 7.95
CA PRO A 184 3.51 -17.44 9.15
C PRO A 184 3.42 -16.55 10.40
N THR A 185 2.57 -16.94 11.36
CA THR A 185 2.26 -16.15 12.56
C THR A 185 2.73 -16.79 13.89
N PRO A 186 4.02 -17.16 14.05
CA PRO A 186 4.47 -17.83 15.26
C PRO A 186 4.44 -16.96 16.52
N GLN A 187 4.49 -15.63 16.40
CA GLN A 187 4.54 -14.72 17.56
C GLN A 187 3.15 -14.34 18.06
N THR A 188 2.28 -13.91 17.14
CA THR A 188 0.91 -13.46 17.39
C THR A 188 -0.07 -14.61 17.50
N GLY A 189 0.24 -15.78 16.90
CA GLY A 189 -0.68 -16.92 16.81
C GLY A 189 -1.95 -16.60 16.02
N PHE A 190 -1.96 -15.53 15.22
CA PHE A 190 -3.13 -15.11 14.46
C PHE A 190 -3.45 -16.15 13.38
N PRO A 191 -4.69 -16.65 13.28
CA PRO A 191 -5.10 -17.58 12.22
C PRO A 191 -5.28 -16.82 10.90
N ALA A 192 -4.18 -16.35 10.32
CA ALA A 192 -4.21 -15.58 9.08
C ALA A 192 -4.79 -16.42 7.93
N PRO A 193 -5.69 -15.83 7.12
CA PRO A 193 -6.00 -16.40 5.81
C PRO A 193 -4.73 -16.60 5.01
N VAL A 194 -4.66 -17.66 4.19
CA VAL A 194 -3.45 -17.93 3.40
C VAL A 194 -3.23 -16.88 2.32
N ARG A 195 -4.30 -16.29 1.79
CA ARG A 195 -4.26 -15.20 0.82
C ARG A 195 -3.73 -13.89 1.45
N PRO A 196 -2.86 -13.14 0.75
CA PRO A 196 -2.21 -11.98 1.33
C PRO A 196 -3.18 -10.80 1.46
N LEU A 197 -3.07 -10.04 2.55
CA LEU A 197 -3.68 -8.72 2.70
C LEU A 197 -2.72 -7.64 2.15
N THR A 198 -2.77 -7.44 0.84
CA THR A 198 -1.97 -6.43 0.13
C THR A 198 -2.60 -5.04 0.22
N TRP A 199 -1.79 -4.00 0.06
CA TRP A 199 -2.27 -2.62 -0.05
C TRP A 199 -3.31 -2.44 -1.16
N LYS A 200 -3.07 -3.03 -2.34
CA LYS A 200 -3.99 -3.05 -3.49
C LYS A 200 -5.37 -3.60 -3.14
N ALA A 201 -5.44 -4.86 -2.69
CA ALA A 201 -6.71 -5.53 -2.38
C ALA A 201 -7.50 -4.78 -1.30
N HIS A 202 -6.80 -4.25 -0.29
CA HIS A 202 -7.42 -3.43 0.74
C HIS A 202 -7.97 -2.13 0.18
N GLY A 203 -7.21 -1.40 -0.65
CA GLY A 203 -7.65 -0.16 -1.28
C GLY A 203 -8.89 -0.34 -2.14
N ILE A 204 -8.92 -1.38 -2.99
CA ILE A 204 -10.08 -1.73 -3.82
C ILE A 204 -11.33 -1.98 -2.97
N LEU A 205 -11.19 -2.73 -1.88
CA LEU A 205 -12.30 -2.99 -0.96
C LEU A 205 -12.74 -1.72 -0.21
N HIS A 206 -11.78 -1.00 0.33
CA HIS A 206 -12.03 0.14 1.23
C HIS A 206 -12.64 1.33 0.50
N GLU A 207 -12.11 1.66 -0.69
CA GLU A 207 -12.51 2.84 -1.45
C GLU A 207 -13.52 2.51 -2.56
N GLY A 208 -13.38 1.33 -3.18
CA GLY A 208 -14.26 0.86 -4.26
C GLY A 208 -15.43 0.00 -3.80
N GLY A 209 -15.39 -0.54 -2.57
CA GLY A 209 -16.45 -1.41 -2.03
C GLY A 209 -16.46 -2.83 -2.60
N VAL A 210 -15.41 -3.23 -3.34
CA VAL A 210 -15.36 -4.53 -4.01
C VAL A 210 -14.40 -5.48 -3.29
N ASP A 211 -14.91 -6.64 -2.88
CA ASP A 211 -14.06 -7.71 -2.34
C ASP A 211 -13.41 -8.50 -3.48
N VAL A 212 -12.11 -8.30 -3.63
CA VAL A 212 -11.25 -8.94 -4.65
C VAL A 212 -10.30 -10.00 -4.07
N PHE A 213 -10.54 -10.46 -2.84
CA PHE A 213 -9.69 -11.48 -2.23
C PHE A 213 -9.90 -12.86 -2.85
N GLY A 214 -11.14 -13.17 -3.25
CA GLY A 214 -11.54 -14.49 -3.75
C GLY A 214 -11.36 -15.63 -2.73
N ASP A 215 -11.66 -16.86 -3.15
CA ASP A 215 -11.40 -18.06 -2.35
C ASP A 215 -9.99 -18.59 -2.65
N ARG A 216 -9.06 -18.38 -1.70
CA ARG A 216 -7.63 -18.66 -1.87
C ARG A 216 -7.01 -19.24 -0.60
N ASP A 217 -7.64 -20.29 -0.09
CA ASP A 217 -7.21 -21.01 1.13
C ASP A 217 -5.85 -21.72 1.01
N GLN A 218 -5.30 -21.89 -0.19
CA GLN A 218 -4.03 -22.60 -0.41
C GLN A 218 -2.82 -21.68 -0.69
N GLY A 219 -3.05 -20.40 -0.96
CA GLY A 219 -2.00 -19.48 -1.45
C GLY A 219 -1.66 -19.75 -2.91
N PHE A 220 -0.48 -19.31 -3.37
CA PHE A 220 -0.04 -19.49 -4.76
C PHE A 220 1.30 -20.22 -4.83
N ALA A 221 1.39 -21.17 -5.76
CA ALA A 221 2.58 -22.00 -5.96
C ALA A 221 3.53 -21.44 -7.04
N SER A 222 3.08 -20.42 -7.80
CA SER A 222 3.93 -19.75 -8.77
C SER A 222 3.61 -18.27 -8.93
N VAL A 223 4.58 -17.52 -9.50
CA VAL A 223 4.42 -16.10 -9.79
C VAL A 223 3.39 -15.87 -10.88
N THR A 224 3.37 -16.74 -11.90
CA THR A 224 2.37 -16.69 -12.98
C THR A 224 0.95 -16.81 -12.41
N GLU A 225 0.71 -17.74 -11.49
CA GLU A 225 -0.59 -17.88 -10.82
C GLU A 225 -0.95 -16.60 -10.06
N TYR A 226 0.01 -16.03 -9.32
CA TYR A 226 -0.19 -14.82 -8.55
C TYR A 226 -0.42 -13.57 -9.41
N PHE A 227 0.28 -13.40 -10.53
CA PHE A 227 0.08 -12.27 -11.44
C PHE A 227 -1.27 -12.36 -12.17
N HIS A 228 -1.71 -13.57 -12.55
CA HIS A 228 -3.08 -13.76 -13.01
C HIS A 228 -4.10 -13.38 -11.94
N TYR A 229 -3.85 -13.74 -10.67
CA TYR A 229 -4.70 -13.33 -9.56
C TYR A 229 -4.78 -11.80 -9.44
N LEU A 230 -3.65 -11.08 -9.48
CA LEU A 230 -3.63 -9.62 -9.42
C LEU A 230 -4.42 -8.96 -10.58
N LEU A 231 -4.27 -9.45 -11.81
CA LEU A 231 -5.09 -8.97 -12.95
C LEU A 231 -6.58 -9.31 -12.78
N CYS A 232 -6.92 -10.47 -12.20
CA CYS A 232 -8.29 -10.80 -11.87
C CYS A 232 -8.89 -9.81 -10.84
N GLN A 233 -8.09 -9.30 -9.90
CA GLN A 233 -8.54 -8.25 -8.99
C GLN A 233 -8.90 -6.97 -9.75
N ASP A 234 -8.06 -6.54 -10.70
CA ASP A 234 -8.34 -5.36 -11.52
C ASP A 234 -9.57 -5.55 -12.40
N TYR A 235 -9.74 -6.73 -13.01
CA TYR A 235 -10.95 -7.08 -13.75
C TYR A 235 -12.20 -7.07 -12.90
N GLN A 236 -12.13 -7.68 -11.72
CA GLN A 236 -13.27 -7.75 -10.81
C GLN A 236 -13.65 -6.37 -10.30
N GLN A 237 -12.64 -5.54 -9.99
CA GLN A 237 -12.86 -4.14 -9.68
C GLN A 237 -13.55 -3.40 -10.84
N LEU A 238 -13.00 -3.47 -12.04
CA LEU A 238 -13.56 -2.81 -13.23
C LEU A 238 -15.02 -3.21 -13.45
N LYS A 239 -15.33 -4.49 -13.26
CA LYS A 239 -16.67 -5.03 -13.39
C LYS A 239 -17.60 -4.57 -12.26
N ASP A 240 -17.25 -4.86 -11.02
CA ASP A 240 -18.17 -4.82 -9.88
C ASP A 240 -18.24 -3.43 -9.22
N GLN A 241 -17.24 -2.57 -9.39
CA GLN A 241 -17.28 -1.19 -8.90
C GLN A 241 -18.07 -0.33 -9.90
N PRO A 242 -19.23 0.26 -9.54
CA PRO A 242 -20.10 0.93 -10.51
C PRO A 242 -19.43 2.09 -11.27
N ASN A 243 -18.63 2.90 -10.57
CA ASN A 243 -17.93 4.08 -11.10
C ASN A 243 -16.47 3.82 -11.51
N SER A 244 -16.13 2.59 -11.88
CA SER A 244 -14.78 2.21 -12.34
C SER A 244 -14.41 2.77 -13.72
N ALA A 245 -15.38 3.27 -14.48
CA ALA A 245 -15.20 3.93 -15.77
C ALA A 245 -16.09 5.17 -15.84
N VAL A 246 -15.67 6.18 -16.62
CA VAL A 246 -16.32 7.49 -16.67
C VAL A 246 -17.25 7.65 -17.86
N ASP A 247 -17.06 6.82 -18.88
CA ASP A 247 -17.86 6.75 -20.10
C ASP A 247 -17.64 5.41 -20.81
N TRP A 248 -18.37 5.20 -21.91
CA TRP A 248 -18.20 4.01 -22.75
C TRP A 248 -16.76 3.78 -23.22
N HIS A 249 -16.05 4.85 -23.60
CA HIS A 249 -14.71 4.72 -24.19
C HIS A 249 -13.67 4.26 -23.17
N SER A 250 -13.65 4.90 -21.99
CA SER A 250 -12.79 4.52 -20.87
C SER A 250 -13.09 3.10 -20.37
N ALA A 251 -14.35 2.65 -20.40
CA ALA A 251 -14.70 1.28 -20.06
C ALA A 251 -14.14 0.27 -21.08
N CYS A 252 -14.27 0.54 -22.38
CA CYS A 252 -13.68 -0.26 -23.45
C CYS A 252 -12.15 -0.31 -23.33
N GLU A 253 -11.51 0.84 -23.17
CA GLU A 253 -10.05 0.98 -23.10
C GLU A 253 -9.48 0.25 -21.87
N ALA A 254 -10.11 0.40 -20.69
CA ALA A 254 -9.69 -0.29 -19.48
C ALA A 254 -9.78 -1.82 -19.63
N TYR A 255 -10.91 -2.32 -20.15
CA TYR A 255 -11.09 -3.76 -20.38
C TYR A 255 -10.05 -4.29 -21.37
N ALA A 256 -9.90 -3.63 -22.52
CA ALA A 256 -8.96 -4.03 -23.55
C ALA A 256 -7.51 -3.97 -23.05
N SER A 257 -7.16 -2.96 -22.26
CA SER A 257 -5.83 -2.82 -21.66
C SER A 257 -5.52 -3.97 -20.70
N LEU A 258 -6.47 -4.39 -19.87
CA LEU A 258 -6.28 -5.56 -19.00
C LEU A 258 -6.08 -6.86 -19.80
N GLU A 259 -6.74 -7.03 -20.95
CA GLU A 259 -6.52 -8.17 -21.84
C GLU A 259 -5.13 -8.11 -22.49
N VAL A 260 -4.67 -6.91 -22.87
CA VAL A 260 -3.30 -6.71 -23.36
C VAL A 260 -2.30 -7.11 -22.27
N LEU A 261 -2.43 -6.61 -21.04
CA LEU A 261 -1.54 -6.95 -19.93
C LEU A 261 -1.52 -8.46 -19.65
N LYS A 262 -2.68 -9.10 -19.67
CA LYS A 262 -2.82 -10.54 -19.53
C LYS A 262 -2.07 -11.31 -20.62
N SER A 263 -2.10 -10.82 -21.86
CA SER A 263 -1.37 -11.43 -22.98
C SER A 263 0.15 -11.29 -22.86
N LEU A 264 0.64 -10.29 -22.12
CA LEU A 264 2.07 -10.04 -21.90
C LEU A 264 2.66 -10.86 -20.74
N LEU A 265 1.83 -11.40 -19.83
CA LEU A 265 2.32 -12.13 -18.65
C LEU A 265 3.33 -13.24 -18.96
N PRO A 266 3.13 -14.12 -19.97
CA PRO A 266 4.07 -15.20 -20.25
C PRO A 266 5.49 -14.72 -20.57
N ASP A 267 5.63 -13.52 -21.15
CA ASP A 267 6.91 -12.94 -21.54
C ASP A 267 7.55 -12.10 -20.41
N LEU A 268 6.75 -11.71 -19.40
CA LEU A 268 7.15 -10.82 -18.31
C LEU A 268 7.22 -11.51 -16.94
N VAL A 269 7.24 -12.84 -16.91
CA VAL A 269 7.57 -13.64 -15.74
C VAL A 269 8.94 -14.27 -15.94
N GLU A 270 9.89 -13.99 -15.04
CA GLU A 270 11.22 -14.61 -15.09
C GLU A 270 11.11 -16.12 -14.77
N PRO A 271 11.39 -17.02 -15.73
CA PRO A 271 11.12 -18.45 -15.56
C PRO A 271 11.88 -19.09 -14.40
N ASN A 272 13.10 -18.60 -14.11
CA ASN A 272 13.91 -19.12 -13.01
C ASN A 272 13.41 -18.70 -11.62
N HIS A 273 12.48 -17.75 -11.54
CA HIS A 273 11.90 -17.25 -10.30
C HIS A 273 10.39 -17.52 -10.19
N ASP A 274 9.79 -18.27 -11.12
CA ASP A 274 8.35 -18.54 -11.11
C ASP A 274 7.91 -19.38 -9.91
N HIS A 275 8.70 -20.38 -9.52
CA HIS A 275 8.37 -21.30 -8.40
C HIS A 275 9.14 -21.00 -7.11
N GLY A 276 9.63 -19.76 -6.97
CA GLY A 276 10.33 -19.30 -5.77
C GLY A 276 11.86 -19.53 -5.77
N PRO A 277 12.53 -19.35 -4.61
CA PRO A 277 11.92 -19.03 -3.32
C PRO A 277 11.23 -17.66 -3.33
N PHE A 278 10.13 -17.55 -2.61
CA PHE A 278 9.37 -16.31 -2.46
C PHE A 278 9.96 -15.46 -1.33
N LYS A 279 9.71 -14.15 -1.35
CA LYS A 279 10.41 -13.15 -0.53
C LYS A 279 9.44 -12.38 0.36
N LEU A 280 9.98 -11.76 1.41
CA LEU A 280 9.21 -10.85 2.25
C LEU A 280 8.95 -9.55 1.46
N ILE A 281 7.71 -9.31 1.08
CA ILE A 281 7.27 -8.06 0.46
C ILE A 281 6.56 -7.24 1.53
N CYS A 282 6.90 -5.96 1.58
CA CYS A 282 6.21 -4.95 2.36
C CYS A 282 5.82 -3.88 1.36
N ASP A 283 4.52 -3.77 1.03
CA ASP A 283 4.11 -2.83 -0.02
C ASP A 283 4.59 -1.43 0.35
N ASP A 284 4.53 -1.04 1.64
CA ASP A 284 4.92 0.30 2.11
C ASP A 284 6.43 0.47 2.40
N PHE A 285 7.30 -0.45 1.99
CA PHE A 285 8.73 -0.28 2.23
C PHE A 285 9.34 0.80 1.32
N GLY A 286 9.86 1.89 1.91
CA GLY A 286 10.47 2.99 1.17
C GLY A 286 11.04 4.10 2.06
N LEU A 287 11.51 5.18 1.42
CA LEU A 287 12.20 6.30 2.10
C LEU A 287 11.36 7.00 3.17
N GLY A 288 10.03 7.05 2.98
CA GLY A 288 9.11 7.68 3.91
C GLY A 288 9.11 7.05 5.31
N ASN A 289 9.58 5.81 5.38
CA ASN A 289 9.54 4.96 6.57
C ASN A 289 10.90 4.84 7.27
N LEU A 290 11.86 5.69 6.91
CA LEU A 290 13.18 5.75 7.52
C LEU A 290 13.25 6.84 8.60
N ILE A 291 13.83 6.49 9.74
CA ILE A 291 14.24 7.42 10.79
C ILE A 291 15.76 7.53 10.78
N VAL A 292 16.27 8.74 10.54
CA VAL A 292 17.71 9.04 10.57
C VAL A 292 18.13 9.68 11.89
N ARG A 293 19.41 9.57 12.23
CA ARG A 293 19.94 10.07 13.51
C ARG A 293 19.74 11.58 13.67
N SER A 294 20.01 12.37 12.63
CA SER A 294 19.80 13.83 12.61
C SER A 294 19.72 14.36 11.17
N ARG A 295 19.61 15.69 11.00
CA ARG A 295 19.67 16.33 9.67
C ARG A 295 21.06 16.24 9.02
N ASP A 296 22.11 16.16 9.84
CA ASP A 296 23.51 16.15 9.38
C ASP A 296 24.14 14.74 9.40
N ASP A 297 23.54 13.80 10.14
CA ASP A 297 23.91 12.38 10.17
C ASP A 297 22.73 11.54 9.67
N LEU A 298 22.80 11.19 8.39
CA LEU A 298 21.79 10.41 7.67
C LEU A 298 21.89 8.90 7.93
N THR A 299 22.62 8.47 8.96
CA THR A 299 22.59 7.08 9.42
C THR A 299 21.16 6.72 9.83
N VAL A 300 20.60 5.68 9.20
CA VAL A 300 19.31 5.13 9.54
C VAL A 300 19.40 4.43 10.89
N VAL A 301 18.59 4.89 11.83
CA VAL A 301 18.45 4.34 13.19
C VAL A 301 17.08 3.71 13.42
N GLY A 302 16.20 3.77 12.42
CA GLY A 302 14.88 3.17 12.44
C GLY A 302 14.31 2.89 11.07
N VAL A 303 13.72 1.71 10.90
CA VAL A 303 12.76 1.40 9.83
C VAL A 303 11.43 1.11 10.52
N VAL A 304 10.42 1.92 10.20
CA VAL A 304 9.10 1.86 10.82
C VAL A 304 8.04 1.58 9.75
N ASP A 305 6.76 1.55 10.16
CA ASP A 305 5.62 1.46 9.23
C ASP A 305 5.68 0.27 8.25
N LEU A 306 6.03 -0.91 8.76
CA LEU A 306 6.14 -2.15 8.00
C LEU A 306 4.75 -2.77 7.77
N GLU A 307 3.91 -2.07 7.01
CA GLU A 307 2.53 -2.44 6.70
C GLU A 307 2.40 -3.25 5.41
N TRP A 308 1.25 -3.93 5.27
CA TRP A 308 0.88 -4.65 4.05
C TRP A 308 1.93 -5.68 3.65
N VAL A 309 2.36 -6.47 4.65
CA VAL A 309 3.45 -7.44 4.54
C VAL A 309 2.93 -8.82 4.17
N TYR A 310 3.60 -9.47 3.23
CA TYR A 310 3.27 -10.81 2.76
C TYR A 310 4.49 -11.51 2.16
N ALA A 311 4.38 -12.82 1.95
CA ALA A 311 5.31 -13.58 1.13
C ALA A 311 4.91 -13.42 -0.35
N GLY A 312 5.81 -12.93 -1.20
CA GLY A 312 5.51 -12.64 -2.60
C GLY A 312 6.66 -12.93 -3.58
N PRO A 313 6.45 -12.68 -4.89
CA PRO A 313 7.44 -12.97 -5.93
C PRO A 313 8.80 -12.29 -5.70
N ALA A 314 9.88 -13.04 -5.87
CA ALA A 314 11.24 -12.47 -5.82
C ALA A 314 11.46 -11.37 -6.87
N GLN A 315 10.90 -11.55 -8.07
CA GLN A 315 10.97 -10.56 -9.15
C GLN A 315 10.18 -9.28 -8.88
N LEU A 316 9.12 -9.34 -8.04
CA LEU A 316 8.40 -8.14 -7.60
C LEU A 316 9.24 -7.35 -6.59
N PHE A 317 9.90 -8.03 -5.64
CA PHE A 317 10.83 -7.40 -4.70
C PHE A 317 12.06 -6.82 -5.41
N ALA A 318 12.62 -7.57 -6.36
CA ALA A 318 13.83 -7.21 -7.09
C ALA A 318 13.51 -6.51 -8.42
N SER A 319 12.61 -5.53 -8.36
CA SER A 319 12.28 -4.62 -9.46
C SER A 319 12.81 -3.22 -9.20
N GLY A 320 12.78 -2.37 -10.22
CA GLY A 320 13.07 -0.94 -10.06
C GLY A 320 12.23 -0.34 -8.91
N PRO A 321 12.85 0.17 -7.84
CA PRO A 321 12.09 0.59 -6.65
C PRO A 321 11.16 1.76 -6.96
N TRP A 322 9.91 1.67 -6.51
CA TRP A 322 8.95 2.76 -6.70
C TRP A 322 9.33 4.01 -5.89
N TRP A 323 9.92 3.83 -4.71
CA TRP A 323 10.16 4.88 -3.71
C TRP A 323 11.37 5.79 -4.00
N LEU A 324 12.03 5.66 -5.15
CA LEU A 324 13.27 6.41 -5.45
C LEU A 324 13.09 7.93 -5.31
N LEU A 325 11.92 8.47 -5.64
CA LEU A 325 11.59 9.88 -5.45
C LEU A 325 10.66 10.17 -4.28
N GLY A 326 10.51 9.23 -3.36
CA GLY A 326 9.62 9.35 -2.20
C GLY A 326 8.14 9.17 -2.52
N ASP A 327 7.81 8.82 -3.75
CA ASP A 327 6.43 8.71 -4.24
C ASP A 327 6.30 7.55 -5.23
N ARG A 328 5.11 6.94 -5.31
CA ARG A 328 4.82 5.89 -6.30
C ARG A 328 4.46 6.53 -7.63
N PRO A 329 5.02 6.07 -8.76
CA PRO A 329 4.77 6.68 -10.05
C PRO A 329 3.42 6.22 -10.65
N ILE A 330 2.32 6.43 -9.92
CA ILE A 330 0.96 6.00 -10.28
C ILE A 330 -0.09 7.10 -10.11
N ASN A 331 0.29 8.27 -9.62
CA ASN A 331 -0.63 9.41 -9.44
C ASN A 331 -0.51 10.40 -10.61
N GLU A 332 -1.44 11.35 -10.68
CA GLU A 332 -1.58 12.32 -11.77
C GLU A 332 -0.31 13.18 -11.99
N ALA A 333 0.54 13.39 -10.99
CA ALA A 333 1.79 14.12 -11.16
C ALA A 333 2.81 13.38 -12.05
N TRP A 334 2.59 12.08 -12.26
CA TRP A 334 3.39 11.23 -13.14
C TRP A 334 2.79 11.07 -14.54
N ASP A 335 1.57 11.56 -14.76
CA ASP A 335 0.87 11.35 -16.02
C ASP A 335 1.56 12.04 -17.20
N TYR A 336 1.37 11.45 -18.37
CA TYR A 336 1.83 12.04 -19.62
C TYR A 336 0.99 13.26 -19.96
N HIS A 337 1.64 14.34 -20.39
CA HIS A 337 0.95 15.52 -20.91
C HIS A 337 1.35 15.74 -22.37
N ASN A 338 0.36 15.74 -23.26
CA ASN A 338 0.56 15.86 -24.71
C ASN A 338 1.53 14.83 -25.30
N GLY A 339 1.54 13.60 -24.74
CA GLY A 339 2.40 12.52 -25.20
C GLY A 339 3.86 12.58 -24.71
N GLU A 340 4.21 13.53 -23.83
CA GLU A 340 5.53 13.64 -23.22
C GLU A 340 5.48 13.24 -21.73
N PRO A 341 6.49 12.48 -21.23
CA PRO A 341 6.56 12.15 -19.82
C PRO A 341 6.84 13.41 -18.99
N PRO A 342 6.41 13.47 -17.73
CA PRO A 342 6.69 14.61 -16.87
C PRO A 342 8.19 14.69 -16.54
N ARG A 343 8.66 15.87 -16.13
CA ARG A 343 10.08 16.09 -15.78
C ARG A 343 10.60 15.13 -14.71
N VAL A 344 9.71 14.74 -13.79
CA VAL A 344 10.00 13.78 -12.71
C VAL A 344 10.44 12.40 -13.24
N ALA A 345 10.00 12.02 -14.45
CA ALA A 345 10.37 10.76 -15.06
C ALA A 345 11.88 10.63 -15.34
N ASN A 346 12.51 11.68 -15.88
CA ASN A 346 13.95 11.65 -16.15
C ASN A 346 14.75 11.52 -14.86
N ARG A 347 14.36 12.28 -13.83
CA ARG A 347 14.97 12.21 -12.51
C ARG A 347 14.81 10.84 -11.86
N TYR A 348 13.64 10.20 -12.02
CA TYR A 348 13.42 8.84 -11.55
C TYR A 348 14.40 7.85 -12.23
N MET A 349 14.58 7.97 -13.55
CA MET A 349 15.51 7.12 -14.29
C MET A 349 16.97 7.35 -13.87
N GLU A 350 17.37 8.61 -13.65
CA GLU A 350 18.71 8.95 -13.13
C GLU A 350 18.96 8.30 -11.75
N TYR A 351 17.97 8.39 -10.85
CA TYR A 351 18.08 7.81 -9.51
C TYR A 351 18.00 6.29 -9.53
N LEU A 352 17.30 5.70 -10.50
CA LEU A 352 17.31 4.25 -10.72
C LEU A 352 18.70 3.77 -11.12
N GLU A 353 19.42 4.50 -11.98
CA GLU A 353 20.81 4.16 -12.34
C GLU A 353 21.77 4.33 -11.16
N MET A 354 21.62 5.42 -10.39
CA MET A 354 22.39 5.64 -9.16
C MET A 354 22.17 4.48 -8.17
N PHE A 355 20.91 4.17 -7.86
CA PHE A 355 20.56 3.07 -6.95
C PHE A 355 21.10 1.72 -7.45
N THR A 356 20.94 1.43 -8.75
CA THR A 356 21.44 0.19 -9.36
C THR A 356 22.97 0.07 -9.21
N THR A 357 23.69 1.18 -9.36
CA THR A 357 25.14 1.23 -9.18
C THR A 357 25.51 0.95 -7.72
N VAL A 358 24.89 1.66 -6.78
CA VAL A 358 25.09 1.47 -5.34
C VAL A 358 24.78 0.05 -4.90
N LEU A 359 23.67 -0.52 -5.37
CA LEU A 359 23.30 -1.89 -5.06
C LEU A 359 24.35 -2.90 -5.56
N LYS A 360 24.86 -2.73 -6.79
CA LYS A 360 25.92 -3.60 -7.34
C LYS A 360 27.20 -3.52 -6.49
N GLU A 361 27.55 -2.35 -5.98
CA GLU A 361 28.70 -2.18 -5.08
C GLU A 361 28.50 -2.87 -3.73
N GLU A 362 27.35 -2.66 -3.08
CA GLU A 362 27.05 -3.28 -1.79
C GLU A 362 26.92 -4.80 -1.92
N GLU A 363 26.34 -5.28 -3.01
CA GLU A 363 26.22 -6.71 -3.30
C GLU A 363 27.59 -7.37 -3.50
N ALA A 364 28.53 -6.68 -4.17
CA ALA A 364 29.90 -7.17 -4.35
C ALA A 364 30.70 -7.28 -3.04
N ASN A 365 30.30 -6.53 -2.01
CA ASN A 365 30.93 -6.60 -0.68
C ASN A 365 30.46 -7.80 0.14
N ILE A 366 29.42 -8.53 -0.29
CA ILE A 366 28.89 -9.70 0.43
C ILE A 366 29.70 -10.95 0.04
N PRO A 367 30.43 -11.59 0.98
CA PRO A 367 31.20 -12.79 0.69
C PRO A 367 30.29 -13.93 0.22
N GLY A 368 30.61 -14.52 -0.93
CA GLY A 368 29.87 -15.68 -1.48
C GLY A 368 28.62 -15.33 -2.29
N ASN A 369 28.27 -14.05 -2.47
CA ASN A 369 27.16 -13.64 -3.34
C ASN A 369 27.60 -13.48 -4.81
N GLU A 370 28.18 -14.54 -5.38
CA GLU A 370 28.62 -14.55 -6.79
C GLU A 370 27.43 -14.45 -7.77
N ARG A 371 26.23 -14.79 -7.30
CA ARG A 371 25.01 -14.88 -8.12
C ARG A 371 24.31 -13.56 -8.37
N LYS A 372 24.69 -12.48 -7.65
CA LYS A 372 24.07 -11.16 -7.79
C LYS A 372 22.54 -11.21 -7.70
N GLU A 373 22.08 -11.76 -6.59
CA GLU A 373 20.70 -12.16 -6.34
C GLU A 373 19.67 -11.02 -6.42
N LEU A 374 20.07 -9.75 -6.25
CA LEU A 374 19.18 -8.59 -6.40
C LEU A 374 19.50 -7.73 -7.63
N SER A 375 20.77 -7.42 -7.88
CA SER A 375 21.09 -6.47 -8.96
C SER A 375 20.80 -7.05 -10.35
N THR A 376 20.91 -8.37 -10.53
CA THR A 376 20.62 -9.02 -11.81
C THR A 376 19.12 -9.02 -12.14
N PRO A 377 18.20 -9.44 -11.22
CA PRO A 377 16.77 -9.31 -11.47
C PRO A 377 16.29 -7.87 -11.70
N ILE A 378 16.86 -6.87 -11.02
CA ILE A 378 16.51 -5.47 -11.26
C ILE A 378 16.87 -5.08 -12.69
N GLU A 379 18.08 -5.39 -13.15
CA GLU A 379 18.50 -5.12 -14.52
C GLU A 379 17.61 -5.85 -15.53
N TRP A 380 17.30 -7.12 -15.28
CA TRP A 380 16.37 -7.88 -16.11
C TRP A 380 15.02 -7.16 -16.21
N SER A 381 14.42 -6.78 -15.09
CA SER A 381 13.09 -6.14 -15.05
C SER A 381 13.04 -4.81 -15.78
N LYS A 382 14.16 -4.07 -15.79
CA LYS A 382 14.34 -2.83 -16.54
C LYS A 382 14.47 -3.10 -18.05
N THR A 383 15.30 -4.08 -18.43
CA THR A 383 15.56 -4.41 -19.84
C THR A 383 14.38 -5.04 -20.56
N THR A 384 13.50 -5.77 -19.86
CA THR A 384 12.30 -6.39 -20.42
C THR A 384 11.04 -5.53 -20.27
N GLY A 385 11.11 -4.45 -19.49
CA GLY A 385 9.97 -3.65 -19.10
C GLY A 385 9.08 -4.28 -18.00
N ALA A 386 9.45 -5.44 -17.45
CA ALA A 386 8.68 -6.11 -16.39
C ALA A 386 8.49 -5.24 -15.14
N MET A 387 9.44 -4.36 -14.80
CA MET A 387 9.28 -3.44 -13.65
C MET A 387 8.04 -2.54 -13.76
N TRP A 388 7.64 -2.17 -14.98
CA TRP A 388 6.45 -1.35 -15.20
C TRP A 388 5.18 -2.18 -14.99
N LEU A 389 5.15 -3.42 -15.49
CA LEU A 389 4.08 -4.37 -15.20
C LEU A 389 3.96 -4.62 -13.70
N HIS A 390 5.06 -4.86 -13.00
CA HIS A 390 5.05 -5.08 -11.55
C HIS A 390 4.47 -3.88 -10.78
N THR A 391 4.80 -2.66 -11.20
CA THR A 391 4.23 -1.43 -10.63
C THR A 391 2.70 -1.40 -10.83
N ILE A 392 2.24 -1.68 -12.06
CA ILE A 392 0.80 -1.76 -12.39
C ILE A 392 0.10 -2.84 -11.55
N LEU A 393 0.66 -4.04 -11.48
CA LEU A 393 0.07 -5.16 -10.75
C LEU A 393 -0.01 -4.92 -9.25
N SER A 394 0.93 -4.16 -8.68
CA SER A 394 0.97 -3.79 -7.26
C SER A 394 0.08 -2.60 -6.89
N ALA A 395 -0.42 -1.85 -7.87
CA ALA A 395 -1.33 -0.73 -7.67
C ALA A 395 -2.79 -1.17 -7.80
N GLY A 396 -3.67 -0.64 -6.93
CA GLY A 396 -5.11 -0.74 -7.13
C GLY A 396 -5.60 0.30 -8.13
N PHE A 397 -6.83 0.13 -8.63
CA PHE A 397 -7.49 1.09 -9.54
C PHE A 397 -6.69 1.32 -10.82
N PHE A 398 -6.54 0.25 -11.62
CA PHE A 398 -5.83 0.28 -12.89
C PHE A 398 -6.20 1.50 -13.76
N ASP A 399 -5.17 2.23 -14.22
CA ASP A 399 -5.30 3.36 -15.13
C ASP A 399 -4.33 3.20 -16.31
N CYS A 400 -4.87 3.13 -17.51
CA CYS A 400 -4.10 2.99 -18.75
C CYS A 400 -3.28 4.24 -19.12
N LEU A 401 -3.59 5.40 -18.53
CA LEU A 401 -2.87 6.66 -18.72
C LEU A 401 -1.71 6.83 -17.75
N SER A 402 -1.62 5.98 -16.73
CA SER A 402 -0.58 6.04 -15.71
C SER A 402 0.81 5.94 -16.33
N PHE A 403 1.78 6.57 -15.66
CA PHE A 403 3.18 6.53 -16.06
C PHE A 403 3.73 5.12 -16.39
N PRO A 404 3.49 4.08 -15.58
CA PRO A 404 4.02 2.74 -15.84
C PRO A 404 3.37 2.12 -17.08
N CYS A 405 2.08 2.37 -17.32
CA CYS A 405 1.40 1.96 -18.55
C CYS A 405 2.04 2.61 -19.77
N GLY A 406 2.27 3.93 -19.73
CA GLY A 406 2.93 4.64 -20.83
C GLY A 406 4.37 4.18 -21.08
N GLN A 407 5.11 3.81 -20.04
CA GLN A 407 6.44 3.20 -20.20
C GLN A 407 6.38 1.82 -20.84
N LEU A 408 5.44 0.97 -20.41
CA LEU A 408 5.23 -0.36 -20.98
C LEU A 408 4.80 -0.28 -22.46
N GLN A 409 3.90 0.64 -22.80
CA GLN A 409 3.49 0.93 -24.19
C GLN A 409 4.68 1.31 -25.07
N ARG A 410 5.59 2.17 -24.57
CA ARG A 410 6.81 2.56 -25.29
C ARG A 410 7.77 1.40 -25.46
N HIS A 411 7.89 0.54 -24.45
CA HIS A 411 8.76 -0.63 -24.49
C HIS A 411 8.38 -1.60 -25.61
N TYR A 412 7.07 -1.91 -25.74
CA TYR A 412 6.56 -2.81 -26.79
C TYR A 412 6.30 -2.10 -28.13
N GLY A 413 6.32 -0.77 -28.14
CA GLY A 413 6.09 0.06 -29.31
C GLY A 413 4.62 0.45 -29.46
N LEU A 414 4.37 1.76 -29.55
CA LEU A 414 3.03 2.35 -29.55
C LEU A 414 2.12 1.79 -30.65
N ARG A 415 2.65 1.52 -31.85
CA ARG A 415 1.86 0.96 -32.95
C ARG A 415 1.36 -0.44 -32.64
N TRP A 416 2.24 -1.32 -32.15
CA TRP A 416 1.85 -2.68 -31.77
C TRP A 416 0.82 -2.65 -30.65
N TRP A 417 1.02 -1.78 -29.66
CA TRP A 417 0.08 -1.61 -28.55
C TRP A 417 -1.31 -1.20 -29.04
N LEU A 418 -1.40 -0.13 -29.83
CA LEU A 418 -2.68 0.38 -30.35
C LEU A 418 -3.38 -0.63 -31.27
N ASP A 419 -2.63 -1.33 -32.13
CA ASP A 419 -3.20 -2.38 -32.99
C ASP A 419 -3.76 -3.55 -32.16
N THR A 420 -3.05 -3.94 -31.09
CA THR A 420 -3.46 -5.02 -30.18
C THR A 420 -4.66 -4.61 -29.33
N LEU A 421 -4.63 -3.42 -28.73
CA LEU A 421 -5.70 -2.83 -27.94
C LEU A 421 -7.00 -2.78 -28.75
N LYS A 422 -6.95 -2.23 -29.97
CA LYS A 422 -8.09 -2.16 -30.88
C LYS A 422 -8.68 -3.54 -31.19
N GLY A 423 -7.84 -4.56 -31.34
CA GLY A 423 -8.28 -5.93 -31.55
C GLY A 423 -9.12 -6.50 -30.40
N PHE A 424 -8.92 -6.01 -29.18
CA PHE A 424 -9.76 -6.33 -28.02
C PHE A 424 -11.00 -5.43 -27.94
N GLU A 425 -10.87 -4.12 -28.18
CA GLU A 425 -12.00 -3.17 -28.19
C GLU A 425 -13.08 -3.51 -29.21
N ASP A 426 -12.69 -4.04 -30.38
CA ASP A 426 -13.61 -4.39 -31.45
C ASP A 426 -14.51 -5.60 -31.11
N ARG A 427 -14.22 -6.34 -30.03
CA ARG A 427 -15.01 -7.50 -29.60
C ARG A 427 -16.36 -7.08 -29.02
N GLU A 428 -17.43 -7.78 -29.41
CA GLU A 428 -18.78 -7.49 -28.94
C GLU A 428 -18.92 -7.59 -27.41
N GLU A 429 -18.22 -8.53 -26.76
CA GLU A 429 -18.21 -8.67 -25.29
C GLU A 429 -17.73 -7.39 -24.57
N VAL A 430 -16.76 -6.68 -25.15
CA VAL A 430 -16.20 -5.44 -24.58
C VAL A 430 -17.18 -4.28 -24.75
N LYS A 431 -17.83 -4.20 -25.92
CA LYS A 431 -18.83 -3.16 -26.20
C LYS A 431 -20.08 -3.32 -25.32
N GLU A 432 -20.54 -4.56 -25.13
CA GLU A 432 -21.65 -4.90 -24.22
C GLU A 432 -21.28 -4.58 -22.77
N PHE A 433 -20.06 -4.91 -22.34
CA PHE A 433 -19.55 -4.56 -21.03
C PHE A 433 -19.56 -3.04 -20.79
N ALA A 434 -19.03 -2.27 -21.73
CA ALA A 434 -18.96 -0.81 -21.64
C ALA A 434 -20.35 -0.14 -21.57
N GLN A 435 -21.33 -0.66 -22.32
CA GLN A 435 -22.73 -0.21 -22.20
C GLN A 435 -23.30 -0.47 -20.79
N GLY A 436 -22.99 -1.63 -20.20
CA GLY A 436 -23.35 -1.92 -18.81
C GLY A 436 -22.74 -0.92 -17.82
N LYS A 437 -21.47 -0.54 -18.04
CA LYS A 437 -20.77 0.42 -17.18
C LYS A 437 -21.38 1.82 -17.18
N GLU A 438 -21.84 2.33 -18.32
CA GLU A 438 -22.51 3.64 -18.36
C GLU A 438 -23.81 3.65 -17.54
N LEU A 439 -24.56 2.55 -17.57
CA LEU A 439 -25.77 2.38 -16.76
C LEU A 439 -25.44 2.29 -15.27
N ASP A 440 -24.38 1.57 -14.91
CA ASP A 440 -23.90 1.48 -13.54
C ASP A 440 -23.44 2.84 -13.00
N LEU A 441 -22.69 3.62 -13.78
CA LEU A 441 -22.25 4.97 -13.41
C LEU A 441 -23.45 5.89 -13.19
N THR A 442 -24.42 5.89 -14.11
CA THR A 442 -25.65 6.68 -13.98
C THR A 442 -26.44 6.33 -12.71
N ARG A 443 -26.47 5.05 -12.33
CA ARG A 443 -27.09 4.61 -11.07
C ARG A 443 -26.29 5.12 -9.87
N TYR A 444 -24.97 4.96 -9.92
CA TYR A 444 -24.07 5.36 -8.85
C TYR A 444 -24.11 6.86 -8.57
N ASP A 445 -24.16 7.70 -9.61
CA ASP A 445 -24.26 9.15 -9.44
C ASP A 445 -25.50 9.54 -8.62
N LYS A 446 -26.64 8.88 -8.87
CA LYS A 446 -27.87 9.09 -8.07
C LYS A 446 -27.75 8.59 -6.63
N GLU A 447 -26.96 7.55 -6.39
CA GLU A 447 -26.66 7.05 -5.05
C GLU A 447 -25.75 8.02 -4.29
N VAL A 448 -24.76 8.60 -4.97
CA VAL A 448 -23.89 9.65 -4.42
C VAL A 448 -24.70 10.91 -4.11
N ASP A 449 -25.59 11.35 -4.99
CA ASP A 449 -26.50 12.48 -4.73
C ASP A 449 -27.30 12.27 -3.43
N GLN A 450 -27.85 11.06 -3.23
CA GLN A 450 -28.56 10.70 -1.99
C GLN A 450 -27.63 10.78 -0.77
N ILE A 451 -26.37 10.32 -0.89
CA ILE A 451 -25.40 10.37 0.21
C ILE A 451 -25.03 11.83 0.54
N GLU A 452 -24.89 12.70 -0.46
CA GLU A 452 -24.63 14.13 -0.26
C GLU A 452 -25.81 14.85 0.42
N GLU A 453 -27.05 14.48 0.09
CA GLU A 453 -28.23 14.95 0.81
C GLU A 453 -28.21 14.50 2.28
N LEU A 454 -27.91 13.22 2.54
CA LEU A 454 -27.78 12.71 3.91
C LEU A 454 -26.68 13.43 4.68
N LYS A 455 -25.55 13.74 4.03
CA LYS A 455 -24.45 14.50 4.64
C LYS A 455 -24.91 15.91 5.02
N SER A 456 -25.66 16.58 4.15
CA SER A 456 -26.24 17.89 4.45
C SER A 456 -27.19 17.84 5.67
N LEU A 457 -27.88 16.72 5.89
CA LEU A 457 -28.70 16.52 7.09
C LEU A 457 -27.86 16.35 8.36
N VAL A 458 -26.69 15.71 8.28
CA VAL A 458 -25.73 15.64 9.40
C VAL A 458 -25.21 17.04 9.74
N GLU A 459 -24.79 17.80 8.72
CA GLU A 459 -24.24 19.16 8.89
C GLU A 459 -25.25 20.14 9.54
N CYS A 460 -26.55 19.98 9.28
CA CYS A 460 -27.60 20.78 9.92
C CYS A 460 -28.17 20.15 11.22
N GLY A 461 -27.57 19.08 11.72
CA GLY A 461 -27.95 18.42 12.99
C GLY A 461 -29.28 17.67 12.96
N LYS A 462 -29.81 17.37 11.76
CA LYS A 462 -31.06 16.61 11.56
C LYS A 462 -30.85 15.10 11.47
N LEU A 463 -29.62 14.66 11.26
CA LEU A 463 -29.24 13.25 11.17
C LEU A 463 -28.00 13.00 12.03
N THR A 464 -27.97 11.88 12.76
CA THR A 464 -26.77 11.50 13.50
C THR A 464 -25.75 10.86 12.56
N SER A 465 -24.45 10.94 12.85
CA SER A 465 -23.44 10.24 12.01
C SER A 465 -23.60 8.71 12.03
N GLU A 466 -24.27 8.15 13.05
CA GLU A 466 -24.58 6.71 13.09
C GLU A 466 -25.68 6.35 12.10
N ASP A 467 -26.75 7.14 12.07
CA ASP A 467 -27.84 6.96 11.10
C ASP A 467 -27.36 7.24 9.67
N PHE A 468 -26.51 8.26 9.48
CA PHE A 468 -25.82 8.52 8.22
C PHE A 468 -25.04 7.29 7.78
N ALA A 469 -24.17 6.75 8.64
CA ALA A 469 -23.36 5.60 8.29
C ALA A 469 -24.19 4.36 7.96
N ALA A 470 -25.29 4.12 8.68
CA ALA A 470 -26.20 3.02 8.41
C ALA A 470 -26.93 3.18 7.06
N GLN A 471 -27.45 4.37 6.77
CA GLN A 471 -28.17 4.66 5.53
C GLN A 471 -27.23 4.66 4.32
N THR A 472 -26.05 5.26 4.42
CA THR A 472 -25.04 5.26 3.37
C THR A 472 -24.58 3.83 3.03
N ARG A 473 -24.35 2.97 4.03
CA ARG A 473 -24.06 1.54 3.78
C ARG A 473 -25.20 0.82 3.08
N SER A 474 -26.45 1.14 3.44
CA SER A 474 -27.63 0.58 2.78
C SER A 474 -27.72 0.99 1.31
N ILE A 475 -27.47 2.27 1.01
CA ILE A 475 -27.43 2.80 -0.36
C ILE A 475 -26.34 2.09 -1.17
N LEU A 476 -25.11 2.04 -0.65
CA LEU A 476 -23.95 1.46 -1.33
C LEU A 476 -24.03 -0.07 -1.48
N ALA A 477 -24.91 -0.74 -0.75
CA ALA A 477 -25.11 -2.19 -0.83
C ALA A 477 -26.22 -2.61 -1.82
N ARG A 478 -26.94 -1.66 -2.43
CA ARG A 478 -28.03 -1.96 -3.37
C ARG A 478 -27.49 -2.68 -4.59
N LYS A 479 -28.12 -3.79 -4.96
CA LYS A 479 -27.80 -4.48 -6.22
C LYS A 479 -28.53 -3.83 -7.39
N PRO A 480 -28.03 -4.00 -8.63
CA PRO A 480 -28.67 -3.46 -9.84
C PRO A 480 -30.17 -3.77 -9.96
N ASP A 481 -30.62 -4.92 -9.46
CA ASP A 481 -32.01 -5.38 -9.57
C ASP A 481 -32.96 -4.81 -8.51
N ASP A 482 -32.44 -4.20 -7.43
CA ASP A 482 -33.25 -3.73 -6.29
C ASP A 482 -33.85 -2.33 -6.51
N ALA A 483 -33.45 -1.62 -7.57
CA ALA A 483 -33.83 -0.22 -7.82
C ALA A 483 -35.15 -0.04 -8.60
N ASN A 484 -35.79 -1.14 -9.04
CA ASN A 484 -37.09 -1.14 -9.73
C ASN A 484 -38.25 -1.67 -8.87
N ALA A 485 -38.04 -1.84 -7.55
CA ALA A 485 -39.06 -2.32 -6.61
C ALA A 485 -39.65 -1.20 -5.75
#